data_AF-A0A7S2V6P4-F1
#
_entry.id   AF-A0A7S2V6P4-F1
#
_cell.length_a   1.000
_cell.length_b   1.000
_cell.length_c   1.000
_cell.angle_alpha   90.00
_cell.angle_beta   90.00
_cell.angle_gamma   90.00
#
_symmetry.space_group_name_H-M   'P 1'
#
loop_
_entity.id
_entity.type
_entity.pdbx_description
1 polymer ?
#
loop_
_entity_poly.entity_id
_entity_poly.type
_entity_poly.pdbx_seq_one_letter_code
_entity_poly.pdbx_strand_id
1 'polypeptide(L)'
;MRRDTEEIKVQRLLNRARGGSGNNPFLNNNDVFEYSIEIEPKKLGQRILKVREHIAQEMSEDLKLVRAQNEEVVRHRVNKLVLGSEEADRASYRVHDFADFNIDLDFGHQHTPYRYQTYTKLTEMVTNIAIRRFKSEARILNKAKVISWLDNILAENEHLKGQELLMTIFEGTVTARARESTKKAKIDPHSITTQILSHREEAAEELTEYLKGVKGDNARLSMSILQSSLELEMDDAEAEEHRKKFGSL
;
A
#
# COMPACT_ATOMS: atom_id res chain seq x y z
N MET A 1 3.70 13.17 32.46
CA MET A 1 3.97 11.84 33.03
C MET A 1 4.80 11.03 32.02
N ARG A 2 6.11 10.87 32.24
CA ARG A 2 6.85 9.79 31.57
C ARG A 2 6.12 8.51 31.92
N ARG A 3 5.49 7.82 30.96
CA ARG A 3 5.05 6.46 31.24
C ARG A 3 6.32 5.68 31.54
N ASP A 4 6.44 5.27 32.80
CA ASP A 4 7.57 4.50 33.28
C ASP A 4 7.68 3.21 32.48
N THR A 5 8.87 2.64 32.45
CA THR A 5 9.08 1.41 31.71
C THR A 5 8.21 0.31 32.29
N GLU A 6 7.37 -0.29 31.45
CA GLU A 6 6.43 -1.33 31.87
C GLU A 6 7.07 -2.70 31.60
N GLU A 7 7.22 -3.50 32.66
CA GLU A 7 7.64 -4.90 32.54
C GLU A 7 6.41 -5.75 32.19
N ILE A 8 6.33 -6.22 30.95
CA ILE A 8 5.27 -7.13 30.55
C ILE A 8 5.80 -8.56 30.63
N LYS A 9 5.14 -9.38 31.45
CA LYS A 9 5.36 -10.83 31.46
C LYS A 9 4.55 -11.47 30.36
N VAL A 10 5.24 -11.99 29.33
CA VAL A 10 4.60 -12.68 28.22
C VAL A 10 4.71 -14.18 28.47
N GLN A 11 3.56 -14.82 28.70
CA GLN A 11 3.45 -16.28 28.76
C GLN A 11 3.22 -16.81 27.35
N ARG A 12 4.14 -17.64 26.83
CA ARG A 12 3.94 -18.34 25.56
C ARG A 12 4.02 -19.83 25.78
N LEU A 13 3.03 -20.56 25.28
CA LEU A 13 3.08 -22.02 25.20
C LEU A 13 4.16 -22.42 24.19
N LEU A 14 5.09 -23.29 24.60
CA LEU A 14 6.07 -23.88 23.69
C LEU A 14 5.35 -24.80 22.69
N ASN A 15 5.10 -24.31 21.48
CA ASN A 15 4.51 -25.14 20.42
C ASN A 15 5.46 -26.23 19.88
N ARG A 16 6.75 -26.23 20.30
CA ARG A 16 7.73 -27.28 19.95
C ARG A 16 8.73 -27.48 21.09
N ALA A 17 8.87 -28.71 21.56
CA ALA A 17 9.90 -29.09 22.52
C ALA A 17 11.29 -28.76 21.95
N ARG A 18 12.08 -27.95 22.66
CA ARG A 18 13.48 -27.69 22.32
C ARG A 18 14.31 -28.91 22.70
N GLY A 19 14.69 -29.71 21.71
CA GLY A 19 15.63 -30.81 21.89
C GLY A 19 14.99 -32.06 22.50
N GLY A 20 14.27 -32.82 21.68
CA GLY A 20 13.81 -34.15 22.05
C GLY A 20 13.10 -34.85 20.89
N SER A 21 13.30 -36.15 20.75
CA SER A 21 12.45 -37.01 19.93
C SER A 21 10.99 -36.84 20.38
N GLY A 22 10.06 -36.68 19.43
CA GLY A 22 8.64 -36.42 19.71
C GLY A 22 7.91 -37.49 20.54
N ASN A 23 8.62 -38.54 20.97
CA ASN A 23 8.10 -39.67 21.75
C ASN A 23 8.71 -39.78 23.16
N ASN A 24 9.29 -38.70 23.70
CA ASN A 24 9.84 -38.72 25.06
C ASN A 24 8.73 -38.46 26.10
N PRO A 25 8.35 -39.46 26.93
CA PRO A 25 7.27 -39.33 27.91
C PRO A 25 7.60 -38.40 29.09
N PHE A 26 8.85 -37.92 29.20
CA PHE A 26 9.29 -36.98 30.22
C PHE A 26 9.25 -35.50 29.78
N LEU A 27 8.89 -35.22 28.52
CA LEU A 27 8.66 -33.85 28.06
C LEU A 27 7.22 -33.45 28.36
N ASN A 28 7.04 -32.62 29.39
CA ASN A 28 5.74 -32.01 29.66
C ASN A 28 5.41 -31.01 28.54
N ASN A 29 4.45 -31.34 27.68
CA ASN A 29 3.96 -30.46 26.61
C ASN A 29 3.28 -29.15 27.10
N ASN A 30 3.28 -28.91 28.41
CA ASN A 30 2.65 -27.76 29.07
C ASN A 30 3.66 -26.79 29.69
N ASP A 31 4.95 -26.88 29.33
CA ASP A 31 5.95 -25.91 29.81
C ASP A 31 5.63 -24.52 29.24
N VAL A 32 5.03 -23.68 30.09
CA VAL A 32 4.78 -22.27 29.83
C VAL A 32 6.12 -21.55 30.00
N PHE A 33 6.63 -20.98 28.90
CA PHE A 33 7.80 -20.13 28.97
C PHE A 33 7.35 -18.71 29.29
N GLU A 34 7.74 -18.24 30.48
CA GLU A 34 7.59 -16.85 30.89
C GLU A 34 8.90 -16.12 30.62
N TYR A 35 8.81 -15.02 29.89
CA TYR A 35 9.90 -14.06 29.82
C TYR A 35 9.34 -12.67 30.05
N SER A 36 10.10 -11.86 30.79
CA SER A 36 9.79 -10.45 30.94
C SER A 36 10.45 -9.66 29.81
N ILE A 37 9.66 -8.74 29.25
CA ILE A 37 10.15 -7.75 28.32
C ILE A 37 9.93 -6.39 28.97
N GLU A 38 11.00 -5.63 29.08
CA GLU A 38 10.95 -4.23 29.42
C GLU A 38 10.55 -3.44 28.16
N ILE A 39 9.35 -2.83 28.18
CA ILE A 39 8.87 -2.02 27.05
C ILE A 39 9.07 -0.56 27.36
N GLU A 40 9.85 0.11 26.52
CA GLU A 40 10.02 1.55 26.52
C GLU A 40 9.15 2.20 25.42
N PRO A 41 7.96 2.74 25.75
CA PRO A 41 7.01 3.22 24.74
C PRO A 41 7.58 4.34 23.87
N LYS A 42 8.43 5.21 24.45
CA LYS A 42 9.10 6.29 23.73
C LYS A 42 10.05 5.76 22.65
N LYS A 43 10.88 4.77 23.00
CA LYS A 43 11.78 4.13 22.02
C LYS A 43 10.98 3.39 20.95
N LEU A 44 9.89 2.73 21.33
CA LEU A 44 9.01 2.05 20.37
C LEU A 44 8.35 3.04 19.41
N GLY A 45 7.81 4.16 19.91
CA GLY A 45 7.23 5.22 19.08
C GLY A 45 8.23 5.80 18.08
N GLN A 46 9.46 6.07 18.53
CA GLN A 46 10.53 6.52 17.62
C GLN A 46 10.88 5.47 16.55
N ARG A 47 10.89 4.18 16.91
CA ARG A 47 11.11 3.09 15.94
C ARG A 47 9.98 3.03 14.91
N ILE A 48 8.72 3.17 15.34
CA ILE A 48 7.56 3.18 14.44
C ILE A 48 7.64 4.35 13.45
N LEU A 49 7.96 5.56 13.92
CA LEU A 49 8.11 6.73 13.04
C LEU A 49 9.24 6.55 12.01
N LYS A 50 10.37 5.94 12.42
CA LYS A 50 11.46 5.59 11.50
C LYS A 50 11.04 4.57 10.45
N VAL A 51 10.33 3.53 10.84
CA VAL A 51 9.79 2.52 9.90
C VAL A 51 8.83 3.19 8.92
N ARG A 52 7.95 4.08 9.39
CA ARG A 52 7.05 4.86 8.54
C ARG A 52 7.82 5.70 7.50
N GLU A 53 8.90 6.37 7.91
CA GLU A 53 9.75 7.15 6.99
C GLU A 53 10.41 6.25 5.93
N HIS A 54 10.93 5.10 6.34
CA HIS A 54 11.56 4.14 5.43
C HIS A 54 10.57 3.59 4.40
N ILE A 55 9.39 3.14 4.84
CA ILE A 55 8.33 2.65 3.94
C ILE A 55 7.88 3.76 2.99
N ALA A 56 7.72 4.99 3.48
CA ALA A 56 7.32 6.11 2.64
C ALA A 56 8.37 6.41 1.56
N GLN A 57 9.66 6.33 1.89
CA GLN A 57 10.74 6.47 0.93
C GLN A 57 10.67 5.37 -0.14
N GLU A 58 10.57 4.10 0.27
CA GLU A 58 10.46 2.97 -0.67
C GLU A 58 9.25 3.13 -1.60
N MET A 59 8.08 3.46 -1.05
CA MET A 59 6.87 3.69 -1.84
C MET A 59 7.06 4.86 -2.82
N SER A 60 7.79 5.92 -2.44
CA SER A 60 8.06 7.06 -3.31
C SER A 60 9.01 6.71 -4.46
N GLU A 61 9.93 5.77 -4.26
CA GLU A 61 10.83 5.26 -5.29
C GLU A 61 10.06 4.30 -6.21
N ASP A 62 9.24 3.42 -5.64
CA ASP A 62 8.43 2.45 -6.35
C ASP A 62 7.38 3.13 -7.26
N LEU A 63 6.78 4.24 -6.83
CA LEU A 63 5.82 4.99 -7.65
C LEU A 63 6.43 5.55 -8.93
N LYS A 64 7.74 5.81 -8.97
CA LYS A 64 8.43 6.27 -10.19
C LYS A 64 8.39 5.21 -11.30
N LEU A 65 8.23 3.94 -10.93
CA LEU A 65 8.13 2.83 -11.87
C LEU A 65 6.78 2.78 -12.61
N VAL A 66 5.74 3.48 -12.12
CA VAL A 66 4.40 3.46 -12.72
C VAL A 66 4.42 3.91 -14.18
N ARG A 67 5.24 4.91 -14.51
CA ARG A 67 5.39 5.38 -15.89
C ARG A 67 5.96 4.29 -16.80
N ALA A 68 7.04 3.64 -16.39
CA ALA A 68 7.63 2.54 -17.14
C ALA A 68 6.63 1.36 -17.30
N GLN A 69 5.82 1.09 -16.28
CA GLN A 69 4.74 0.09 -16.38
C GLN A 69 3.64 0.49 -17.38
N ASN A 70 3.29 1.77 -17.45
CA ASN A 70 2.32 2.26 -18.43
C ASN A 70 2.83 2.11 -19.86
N GLU A 71 4.11 2.45 -20.08
CA GLU A 71 4.79 2.23 -21.34
C GLU A 71 4.81 0.73 -21.70
N GLU A 72 5.00 -0.14 -20.71
CA GLU A 72 4.95 -1.59 -20.89
C GLU A 72 3.56 -2.10 -21.32
N VAL A 73 2.48 -1.59 -20.73
CA VAL A 73 1.10 -1.92 -21.12
C VAL A 73 0.87 -1.58 -22.60
N VAL A 74 1.33 -0.41 -23.04
CA VAL A 74 1.22 0.01 -24.44
C VAL A 74 2.08 -0.87 -25.34
N ARG A 75 3.32 -1.15 -24.94
CA ARG A 75 4.26 -2.00 -25.69
C ARG A 75 3.73 -3.42 -25.87
N HIS A 76 3.19 -4.03 -24.81
CA HIS A 76 2.60 -5.36 -24.85
C HIS A 76 1.52 -5.46 -25.93
N ARG A 77 0.67 -4.44 -26.03
CA ARG A 77 -0.36 -4.42 -27.07
C ARG A 77 0.23 -4.33 -28.47
N VAL A 78 1.20 -3.44 -28.69
CA VAL A 78 1.88 -3.31 -29.99
C VAL A 78 2.50 -4.65 -30.39
N ASN A 79 3.20 -5.31 -29.46
CA ASN A 79 3.77 -6.62 -29.69
C ASN A 79 2.70 -7.66 -30.05
N LYS A 80 1.57 -7.69 -29.33
CA LYS A 80 0.45 -8.60 -29.63
C LYS A 80 -0.17 -8.36 -31.01
N LEU A 81 -0.18 -7.12 -31.50
CA LEU A 81 -0.66 -6.77 -32.84
C LEU A 81 0.33 -7.13 -33.94
N VAL A 82 1.63 -7.03 -33.67
CA VAL A 82 2.70 -7.23 -34.68
C VAL A 82 3.16 -8.69 -34.76
N LEU A 83 3.33 -9.37 -33.62
CA LEU A 83 3.97 -10.69 -33.51
C LEU A 83 2.96 -11.84 -33.35
N GLY A 84 1.67 -11.55 -33.15
CA GLY A 84 0.68 -12.55 -32.73
C GLY A 84 0.73 -12.83 -31.22
N SER A 85 -0.28 -13.53 -30.69
CA SER A 85 -0.47 -13.64 -29.23
C SER A 85 0.61 -14.46 -28.52
N GLU A 86 1.01 -15.62 -29.06
CA GLU A 86 1.91 -16.54 -28.35
C GLU A 86 3.36 -16.02 -28.22
N GLU A 87 3.87 -15.30 -29.22
CA GLU A 87 5.22 -14.72 -29.17
C GLU A 87 5.25 -13.43 -28.33
N ALA A 88 4.18 -12.65 -28.36
CA ALA A 88 4.02 -11.46 -27.52
C ALA A 88 3.93 -11.82 -26.02
N ASP A 89 3.20 -12.88 -25.68
CA ASP A 89 3.09 -13.36 -24.30
C ASP A 89 4.47 -13.84 -23.79
N ARG A 90 5.26 -14.56 -24.61
CA ARG A 90 6.64 -14.95 -24.23
C ARG A 90 7.59 -13.76 -24.06
N ALA A 91 7.39 -12.68 -24.81
CA ALA A 91 8.21 -11.48 -24.72
C ALA A 91 7.85 -10.61 -23.50
N SER A 92 6.58 -10.60 -23.06
CA SER A 92 6.13 -9.81 -21.92
C SER A 92 6.59 -10.36 -20.57
N TYR A 93 6.68 -11.69 -20.42
CA TYR A 93 7.20 -12.33 -19.21
C TYR A 93 8.65 -11.96 -18.87
N ARG A 94 9.44 -11.45 -19.82
CA ARG A 94 10.86 -11.09 -19.57
C ARG A 94 11.07 -9.73 -18.90
N VAL A 95 10.06 -8.87 -18.83
CA VAL A 95 10.21 -7.52 -18.25
C VAL A 95 9.59 -7.40 -16.85
N HIS A 96 8.83 -8.41 -16.42
CA HIS A 96 8.24 -8.46 -15.08
C HIS A 96 9.07 -9.18 -14.03
N ASP A 97 10.24 -9.73 -14.39
CA ASP A 97 11.27 -10.10 -13.41
C ASP A 97 11.93 -8.83 -12.88
N PHE A 98 11.22 -8.12 -11.99
CA PHE A 98 11.86 -7.26 -11.01
C PHE A 98 12.57 -8.17 -10.00
N ALA A 99 13.63 -8.84 -10.46
CA ALA A 99 14.50 -9.71 -9.67
C ALA A 99 15.07 -8.99 -8.44
N ASP A 100 15.03 -7.66 -8.42
CA ASP A 100 15.45 -6.80 -7.31
C ASP A 100 14.48 -6.79 -6.10
N PHE A 101 13.26 -7.34 -6.19
CA PHE A 101 12.39 -7.51 -5.01
C PHE A 101 12.65 -8.83 -4.27
N ASN A 102 13.33 -9.79 -4.89
CA ASN A 102 13.80 -11.02 -4.24
C ASN A 102 15.26 -10.82 -3.82
N ILE A 103 15.48 -9.99 -2.81
CA ILE A 103 16.77 -9.98 -2.13
C ILE A 103 16.67 -10.95 -0.96
N ASP A 104 17.69 -11.80 -0.87
CA ASP A 104 17.93 -12.93 0.03
C ASP A 104 17.39 -12.78 1.47
N LEU A 105 17.29 -13.89 2.19
CA LEU A 105 16.96 -13.89 3.63
C LEU A 105 18.22 -13.69 4.49
N ASP A 106 19.35 -13.34 3.89
CA ASP A 106 20.66 -13.28 4.53
C ASP A 106 21.10 -11.82 4.78
N PHE A 107 20.64 -11.27 5.90
CA PHE A 107 21.36 -10.29 6.74
C PHE A 107 22.09 -9.11 6.06
N GLY A 108 21.55 -8.54 4.97
CA GLY A 108 22.17 -7.37 4.32
C GLY A 108 21.25 -6.38 3.60
N HIS A 109 19.92 -6.51 3.68
CA HIS A 109 19.03 -5.88 2.69
C HIS A 109 18.52 -4.48 3.08
N GLN A 110 18.64 -3.57 2.12
CA GLN A 110 18.24 -2.15 2.17
C GLN A 110 16.72 -1.94 2.07
N HIS A 111 15.90 -2.99 2.19
CA HIS A 111 14.46 -2.94 1.90
C HIS A 111 13.60 -3.53 3.01
N THR A 112 12.37 -3.02 3.17
CA THR A 112 11.42 -3.55 4.15
C THR A 112 10.92 -4.93 3.76
N PRO A 113 10.63 -5.79 4.76
CA PRO A 113 9.88 -7.01 4.50
C PRO A 113 8.54 -6.65 3.86
N TYR A 114 8.12 -7.43 2.86
CA TYR A 114 6.87 -7.23 2.11
C TYR A 114 6.83 -6.06 1.11
N ARG A 115 7.97 -5.44 0.75
CA ARG A 115 8.02 -4.36 -0.26
C ARG A 115 7.25 -4.71 -1.54
N TYR A 116 7.41 -5.92 -2.08
CA TYR A 116 6.67 -6.38 -3.26
C TYR A 116 5.13 -6.35 -3.08
N GLN A 117 4.63 -6.78 -1.92
CA GLN A 117 3.20 -6.77 -1.63
C GLN A 117 2.69 -5.33 -1.49
N THR A 118 3.46 -4.48 -0.81
CA THR A 118 3.19 -3.04 -0.73
C THR A 118 3.14 -2.41 -2.12
N TYR A 119 4.09 -2.72 -2.99
CA TYR A 119 4.13 -2.21 -4.35
C TYR A 119 2.91 -2.66 -5.19
N THR A 120 2.55 -3.94 -5.07
CA THR A 120 1.36 -4.49 -5.74
C THR A 120 0.09 -3.76 -5.30
N LYS A 121 -0.03 -3.49 -3.99
CA LYS A 121 -1.16 -2.74 -3.45
C LYS A 121 -1.15 -1.27 -3.87
N LEU A 122 0.03 -0.68 -3.95
CA LEU A 122 0.22 0.70 -4.38
C LEU A 122 -0.21 0.87 -5.84
N THR A 123 0.24 -0.01 -6.72
CA THR A 123 -0.17 0.00 -8.14
C THR A 123 -1.67 -0.23 -8.31
N GLU A 124 -2.28 -1.14 -7.56
CA GLU A 124 -3.73 -1.34 -7.50
C GLU A 124 -4.46 -0.05 -7.08
N MET A 125 -3.99 0.62 -6.02
CA MET A 125 -4.58 1.86 -5.52
C MET A 125 -4.51 2.98 -6.56
N VAL A 126 -3.34 3.21 -7.17
CA VAL A 126 -3.14 4.27 -8.17
C VAL A 126 -4.03 4.03 -9.40
N THR A 127 -4.12 2.78 -9.87
CA THR A 127 -5.03 2.41 -10.97
C THR A 127 -6.49 2.72 -10.62
N ASN A 128 -6.92 2.41 -9.40
CA ASN A 128 -8.28 2.70 -8.95
C ASN A 128 -8.56 4.21 -8.87
N ILE A 129 -7.60 5.02 -8.42
CA ILE A 129 -7.70 6.48 -8.42
C ILE A 129 -7.86 6.99 -9.86
N ALA A 130 -7.03 6.50 -10.77
CA ALA A 130 -7.05 6.89 -12.18
C ALA A 130 -8.40 6.59 -12.85
N ILE A 131 -8.95 5.39 -12.62
CA ILE A 131 -10.27 5.00 -13.14
C ILE A 131 -11.37 5.92 -12.58
N ARG A 132 -11.31 6.28 -11.28
CA ARG A 132 -12.28 7.20 -10.67
C ARG A 132 -12.20 8.60 -11.27
N ARG A 133 -10.99 9.12 -11.51
CA ARG A 133 -10.77 10.42 -12.17
C ARG A 133 -11.34 10.42 -13.58
N PHE A 134 -10.97 9.42 -14.38
CA PHE A 134 -11.51 9.24 -15.73
C PHE A 134 -13.04 9.19 -15.74
N LYS A 135 -13.66 8.42 -14.84
CA LYS A 135 -15.14 8.36 -14.73
C LYS A 135 -15.73 9.73 -14.38
N SER A 136 -15.10 10.49 -13.49
CA SER A 136 -15.54 11.84 -13.12
C SER A 136 -15.53 12.77 -14.33
N GLU A 137 -14.44 12.80 -15.10
CA GLU A 137 -14.33 13.60 -16.32
C GLU A 137 -15.34 13.17 -17.39
N ALA A 138 -15.51 11.87 -17.57
CA ALA A 138 -16.50 11.33 -18.49
C ALA A 138 -17.93 11.74 -18.11
N ARG A 139 -18.25 11.91 -16.82
CA ARG A 139 -19.56 12.42 -16.37
C ARG A 139 -19.74 13.88 -16.76
N ILE A 140 -18.72 14.71 -16.54
CA ILE A 140 -18.75 16.14 -16.91
C ILE A 140 -18.94 16.30 -18.42
N LEU A 141 -18.31 15.45 -19.22
CA LEU A 141 -18.44 15.43 -20.68
C LEU A 141 -19.71 14.72 -21.19
N ASN A 142 -20.62 14.31 -20.31
CA ASN A 142 -21.85 13.57 -20.64
C ASN A 142 -21.62 12.27 -21.46
N LYS A 143 -20.48 11.59 -21.24
CA LYS A 143 -20.12 10.33 -21.91
C LYS A 143 -20.70 9.11 -21.18
N ALA A 144 -22.00 9.11 -20.88
CA ALA A 144 -22.67 8.05 -20.09
C ALA A 144 -22.46 6.63 -20.65
N LYS A 145 -22.39 6.48 -21.98
CA LYS A 145 -22.15 5.18 -22.64
C LYS A 145 -20.75 4.62 -22.35
N VAL A 146 -19.73 5.48 -22.29
CA VAL A 146 -18.35 5.08 -21.97
C VAL A 146 -18.25 4.62 -20.54
N ILE A 147 -18.92 5.33 -19.61
CA ILE A 147 -18.97 4.96 -18.21
C ILE A 147 -19.64 3.60 -18.03
N SER A 148 -20.82 3.39 -18.63
CA SER A 148 -21.52 2.11 -18.55
C SER A 148 -20.72 0.96 -19.17
N TRP A 149 -20.02 1.19 -20.27
CA TRP A 149 -19.13 0.18 -20.86
C TRP A 149 -17.98 -0.18 -19.91
N LEU A 150 -17.34 0.83 -19.31
CA LEU A 150 -16.26 0.62 -18.36
C LEU A 150 -16.76 -0.09 -17.09
N ASP A 151 -17.93 0.30 -16.56
CA ASP A 151 -18.55 -0.36 -15.40
C ASP A 151 -18.83 -1.85 -15.66
N ASN A 152 -19.30 -2.20 -16.86
CA ASN A 152 -19.52 -3.60 -17.24
C ASN A 152 -18.20 -4.39 -17.27
N ILE A 153 -17.14 -3.85 -17.88
CA ILE A 153 -15.84 -4.53 -17.90
C ILE A 153 -15.29 -4.71 -16.48
N LEU A 154 -15.41 -3.70 -15.63
CA LEU A 154 -14.97 -3.77 -14.24
C LEU A 154 -15.76 -4.81 -13.44
N ALA A 155 -17.06 -4.92 -13.68
CA ALA A 155 -17.91 -5.91 -13.03
C ALA A 155 -17.61 -7.34 -13.52
N GLU A 156 -17.38 -7.52 -14.83
CA GLU A 156 -17.01 -8.82 -15.42
C GLU A 156 -15.62 -9.30 -14.95
N ASN A 157 -14.74 -8.38 -14.55
CA ASN A 157 -13.35 -8.65 -14.23
C ASN A 157 -12.97 -8.22 -12.81
N GLU A 158 -13.87 -8.36 -11.83
CA GLU A 158 -13.66 -7.91 -10.44
C GLU A 158 -12.40 -8.50 -9.77
N HIS A 159 -11.98 -9.69 -10.21
CA HIS A 159 -10.78 -10.37 -9.70
C HIS A 159 -9.46 -9.78 -10.24
N LEU A 160 -9.49 -9.10 -11.39
CA LEU A 160 -8.30 -8.52 -12.01
C LEU A 160 -7.96 -7.16 -11.38
N LYS A 161 -6.67 -6.92 -11.17
CA LYS A 161 -6.17 -5.74 -10.43
C LYS A 161 -4.96 -5.14 -11.12
N GLY A 162 -4.69 -3.86 -10.82
CA GLY A 162 -3.48 -3.18 -11.26
C GLY A 162 -3.29 -3.22 -12.77
N GLN A 163 -2.19 -3.81 -13.22
CA GLN A 163 -1.81 -3.87 -14.64
C GLN A 163 -2.69 -4.84 -15.45
N GLU A 164 -3.03 -6.00 -14.90
CA GLU A 164 -3.87 -7.00 -15.60
C GLU A 164 -5.23 -6.41 -15.98
N LEU A 165 -5.82 -5.64 -15.08
CA LEU A 165 -7.07 -4.94 -15.34
C LEU A 165 -6.93 -3.92 -16.49
N LEU A 166 -5.83 -3.16 -16.52
CA LEU A 166 -5.56 -2.18 -17.57
C LEU A 166 -5.39 -2.86 -18.93
N MET A 167 -4.70 -4.00 -18.96
CA MET A 167 -4.56 -4.83 -20.17
C MET A 167 -5.93 -5.29 -20.67
N THR A 168 -6.79 -5.81 -19.80
CA THR A 168 -8.14 -6.23 -20.16
C THR A 168 -8.99 -5.07 -20.71
N ILE A 169 -8.91 -3.88 -20.12
CA ILE A 169 -9.60 -2.69 -20.64
C ILE A 169 -9.02 -2.30 -22.02
N PHE A 170 -7.70 -2.35 -22.20
CA PHE A 170 -7.01 -2.05 -23.45
C PHE A 170 -7.38 -3.01 -24.59
N GLU A 171 -7.57 -4.29 -24.25
CA GLU A 171 -7.96 -5.35 -25.18
C GLU A 171 -9.47 -5.42 -25.43
N GLY A 172 -10.25 -4.64 -24.68
CA GLY A 172 -11.69 -4.53 -24.85
C GLY A 172 -12.07 -4.29 -26.32
N THR A 173 -13.20 -4.85 -26.72
CA THR A 173 -13.67 -4.69 -28.11
C THR A 173 -14.21 -3.29 -28.34
N VAL A 174 -13.93 -2.72 -29.51
CA VAL A 174 -14.54 -1.48 -29.99
C VAL A 174 -16.03 -1.73 -30.19
N THR A 175 -16.85 -1.31 -29.24
CA THR A 175 -18.29 -1.49 -29.33
C THR A 175 -18.93 -0.30 -30.04
N ALA A 176 -19.72 -0.60 -31.07
CA ALA A 176 -20.59 0.38 -31.72
C ALA A 176 -22.05 -0.01 -31.43
N ARG A 177 -22.61 0.47 -30.31
CA ARG A 177 -24.04 0.30 -30.04
C ARG A 177 -24.84 1.29 -30.87
N ALA A 178 -25.59 0.77 -31.86
CA ALA A 178 -26.66 1.48 -32.52
C ALA A 178 -27.90 1.45 -31.61
N ARG A 179 -28.52 2.61 -31.37
CA ARG A 179 -29.91 2.68 -30.89
C ARG A 179 -30.73 3.25 -32.05
N GLU A 180 -31.96 2.78 -32.22
CA GLU A 180 -32.83 3.03 -33.39
C GLU A 180 -33.05 4.50 -33.80
N SER A 181 -32.62 5.51 -33.02
CA SER A 181 -32.80 6.92 -33.41
C SER A 181 -31.61 7.86 -33.20
N THR A 182 -30.45 7.42 -32.70
CA THR A 182 -29.30 8.33 -32.49
C THR A 182 -27.97 7.70 -32.86
N LYS A 183 -27.10 8.52 -33.47
CA LYS A 183 -25.76 8.21 -33.99
C LYS A 183 -25.06 7.12 -33.16
N LYS A 184 -24.56 6.08 -33.85
CA LYS A 184 -23.75 5.00 -33.25
C LYS A 184 -22.61 5.64 -32.45
N ALA A 185 -22.62 5.46 -31.13
CA ALA A 185 -21.50 5.90 -30.32
C ALA A 185 -20.41 4.84 -30.45
N LYS A 186 -19.30 5.21 -31.08
CA LYS A 186 -18.10 4.38 -31.17
C LYS A 186 -17.34 4.56 -29.86
N ILE A 187 -17.21 3.50 -29.08
CA ILE A 187 -16.35 3.47 -27.90
C ILE A 187 -15.00 2.97 -28.36
N ASP A 188 -13.95 3.75 -28.11
CA ASP A 188 -12.57 3.37 -28.40
C ASP A 188 -11.83 3.03 -27.09
N PRO A 189 -11.68 1.73 -26.78
CA PRO A 189 -11.00 1.27 -25.56
C PRO A 189 -9.56 1.78 -25.47
N HIS A 190 -8.88 1.95 -26.61
CA HIS A 190 -7.50 2.44 -26.64
C HIS A 190 -7.39 3.88 -26.14
N SER A 191 -8.23 4.77 -26.66
CA SER A 191 -8.30 6.15 -26.19
C SER A 191 -8.69 6.22 -24.71
N ILE A 192 -9.54 5.32 -24.23
CA ILE A 192 -9.96 5.27 -22.82
C ILE A 192 -8.78 4.84 -21.95
N THR A 193 -8.12 3.72 -22.28
CA THR A 193 -7.02 3.23 -21.46
C THR A 193 -5.85 4.20 -21.46
N THR A 194 -5.53 4.84 -22.59
CA THR A 194 -4.48 5.87 -22.65
C THR A 194 -4.76 7.03 -21.70
N GLN A 195 -6.02 7.50 -21.63
CA GLN A 195 -6.42 8.52 -20.66
C GLN A 195 -6.30 8.01 -19.22
N ILE A 196 -6.69 6.76 -18.95
CA ILE A 196 -6.52 6.15 -17.62
C ILE A 196 -5.03 6.03 -17.25
N LEU A 197 -4.14 5.67 -18.18
CA LEU A 197 -2.69 5.61 -17.94
C LEU A 197 -2.12 7.00 -17.59
N SER A 198 -2.54 8.05 -18.31
CA SER A 198 -2.19 9.45 -17.98
C SER A 198 -2.65 9.81 -16.56
N HIS A 199 -3.90 9.54 -16.22
CA HIS A 199 -4.44 9.76 -14.87
C HIS A 199 -3.71 8.96 -13.78
N ARG A 200 -3.19 7.78 -14.14
CA ARG A 200 -2.42 6.91 -13.25
C ARG A 200 -1.04 7.49 -12.96
N GLU A 201 -0.38 8.06 -13.97
CA GLU A 201 0.88 8.80 -13.79
C GLU A 201 0.69 10.01 -12.89
N GLU A 202 -0.31 10.85 -13.17
CA GLU A 202 -0.61 12.03 -12.34
C GLU A 202 -0.90 11.65 -10.88
N ALA A 203 -1.69 10.60 -10.66
CA ALA A 203 -1.97 10.10 -9.32
C ALA A 203 -0.71 9.57 -8.60
N ALA A 204 0.20 8.92 -9.33
CA ALA A 204 1.47 8.45 -8.78
C ALA A 204 2.38 9.62 -8.39
N GLU A 205 2.45 10.67 -9.22
CA GLU A 205 3.23 11.88 -8.94
C GLU A 205 2.70 12.63 -7.71
N GLU A 206 1.38 12.81 -7.60
CA GLU A 206 0.76 13.42 -6.42
C GLU A 206 1.07 12.62 -5.14
N LEU A 207 0.89 11.30 -5.18
CA LEU A 207 1.19 10.43 -4.03
C LEU A 207 2.67 10.47 -3.65
N THR A 208 3.56 10.53 -4.64
CA THR A 208 4.99 10.71 -4.40
C THR A 208 5.27 12.00 -3.65
N GLU A 209 4.59 13.10 -4.01
CA GLU A 209 4.73 14.38 -3.31
C GLU A 209 4.21 14.33 -1.87
N TYR A 210 3.06 13.69 -1.63
CA TYR A 210 2.55 13.45 -0.28
C TYR A 210 3.52 12.61 0.58
N LEU A 211 4.14 11.57 -0.01
CA LEU A 211 5.09 10.70 0.70
C LEU A 211 6.37 11.43 1.11
N LYS A 212 6.86 12.40 0.33
CA LYS A 212 7.99 13.27 0.73
C LYS A 212 7.67 14.07 2.01
N GLY A 213 6.39 14.39 2.24
CA GLY A 213 5.91 15.10 3.43
C GLY A 213 5.96 14.29 4.73
N VAL A 214 6.09 12.97 4.67
CA VAL A 214 6.00 12.06 5.84
C VAL A 214 7.02 12.40 6.93
N LYS A 215 8.23 12.81 6.54
CA LYS A 215 9.27 13.24 7.49
C LYS A 215 8.85 14.48 8.28
N GLY A 216 8.26 15.46 7.60
CA GLY A 216 7.71 16.66 8.22
C GLY A 216 6.54 16.33 9.16
N ASP A 217 5.65 15.43 8.73
CA ASP A 217 4.55 14.95 9.57
C ASP A 217 5.05 14.21 10.82
N ASN A 218 6.09 13.38 10.70
CA ASN A 218 6.71 12.71 11.85
C ASN A 218 7.26 13.73 12.87
N ALA A 219 7.85 14.83 12.39
CA ALA A 219 8.33 15.90 13.26
C ALA A 219 7.16 16.61 13.98
N ARG A 220 6.06 16.90 13.26
CA ARG A 220 4.85 17.49 13.84
C ARG A 220 4.19 16.58 14.88
N LEU A 221 4.08 15.28 14.58
CA LEU A 221 3.56 14.28 15.52
C LEU A 221 4.44 14.20 16.77
N SER A 222 5.77 14.19 16.60
CA SER A 222 6.70 14.20 17.73
C SER A 222 6.55 15.45 18.59
N MET A 223 6.36 16.62 17.98
CA MET A 223 6.13 17.88 18.69
C MET A 223 4.79 17.88 19.44
N SER A 224 3.72 17.42 18.79
CA SER A 224 2.39 17.29 19.43
C SER A 224 2.42 16.35 20.63
N ILE A 225 3.11 15.20 20.52
CA ILE A 225 3.27 14.26 21.64
C ILE A 225 4.03 14.92 22.80
N LEU A 226 5.09 15.70 22.50
CA LEU A 226 5.84 16.42 23.53
C LEU A 226 5.00 17.51 24.21
N GLN A 227 4.21 18.26 23.43
CA GLN A 227 3.31 19.29 23.96
C GLN A 227 2.25 18.68 24.88
N SER A 228 1.54 17.64 24.44
CA SER A 228 0.55 16.96 25.29
C SER A 228 1.18 16.33 26.53
N SER A 229 2.43 15.86 26.45
CA SER A 229 3.14 15.34 27.61
C SER A 229 3.47 16.44 28.63
N LEU A 230 3.78 17.65 28.16
CA LEU A 230 4.08 18.80 29.00
C LEU A 230 2.82 19.37 29.67
N GLU A 231 1.72 19.49 28.92
CA GLU A 231 0.42 19.95 29.44
C GLU A 231 -0.05 19.05 30.59
N LEU A 232 0.03 17.72 30.41
CA LEU A 232 -0.28 16.77 31.47
C LEU A 232 0.61 16.93 32.71
N GLU A 233 1.90 17.26 32.54
CA GLU A 233 2.81 17.49 33.69
C GLU A 233 2.50 18.78 34.43
N MET A 234 2.04 19.82 33.73
CA MET A 234 1.58 21.05 34.35
C MET A 234 0.29 20.82 35.13
N ASP A 235 -0.69 20.13 34.54
CA ASP A 235 -1.95 19.78 35.20
C ASP A 235 -1.73 18.94 36.47
N ASP A 236 -0.81 17.95 36.40
CA ASP A 236 -0.43 17.11 37.55
C ASP A 236 0.22 17.96 38.66
N ALA A 237 1.11 18.89 38.30
CA ALA A 237 1.78 19.77 39.26
C ALA A 237 0.81 20.74 39.95
N GLU A 238 -0.13 21.32 39.19
CA GLU A 238 -1.19 22.18 39.72
C GLU A 238 -2.12 21.41 40.66
N ALA A 239 -2.49 20.18 40.29
CA ALA A 239 -3.29 19.29 41.13
C ALA A 239 -2.57 18.92 42.44
N GLU A 240 -1.25 18.69 42.40
CA GLU A 240 -0.44 18.41 43.58
C GLU A 240 -0.31 19.63 44.50
N GLU A 241 -0.15 20.83 43.94
CA GLU A 241 -0.12 22.09 44.69
C GLU A 241 -1.46 22.36 45.38
N HIS A 242 -2.58 22.11 44.69
CA HIS A 242 -3.93 22.22 45.27
C HIS A 242 -4.14 21.23 46.42
N ARG A 243 -3.69 19.97 46.28
CA ARG A 243 -3.74 18.98 47.38
C ARG A 243 -2.92 19.42 48.59
N LYS A 244 -1.72 19.99 48.38
CA LYS A 244 -0.88 20.52 49.47
C LYS A 244 -1.52 21.70 50.19
N LYS A 245 -2.23 22.58 49.46
CA LYS A 245 -2.89 23.77 50.03
C LYS A 245 -4.17 23.46 50.80
N PHE A 246 -4.94 22.44 50.40
CA PHE A 246 -6.30 22.20 50.93
C PHE A 246 -6.49 20.83 51.61
N GLY A 247 -5.51 19.93 51.55
CA GLY A 247 -5.61 18.56 52.07
C GLY A 247 -5.12 18.34 53.51
N SER A 248 -4.75 19.39 54.25
CA SER A 248 -4.27 19.30 55.65
C SER A 248 -5.32 19.73 56.69
N LEU A 249 -6.56 19.26 56.54
CA LEU A 249 -7.61 19.42 57.55
C LEU A 249 -7.86 18.09 58.28
#